data_AF-A0A3N5L8C6-F1
#
_entry.id   AF-A0A3N5L8C6-F1
#
_cell.length_a   1.000
_cell.length_b   1.000
_cell.length_c   1.000
_cell.angle_alpha   90.00
_cell.angle_beta   90.00
_cell.angle_gamma   90.00
#
_symmetry.space_group_name_H-M   'P 1'
#
loop_
_entity.id
_entity.type
_entity.pdbx_description
1 polymer ?
#
loop_
_entity_poly.entity_id
_entity_poly.type
_entity_poly.pdbx_seq_one_letter_code
_entity_poly.pdbx_strand_id
1 'polypeptide(L)'
;MHKITTLNDLYIQELSNLYNAEERILKILPLMAANVYSAELKETLENHFEQTQLHLERLEKVFRNKGINPLRRKCAVMEGLVEEGKSVLRTSAEPLIKDIAIISHTKKIEHYEIAGYGCAVAQAKVLGEFENQDILQATLDEEIESEEILTEIAEDTLTNNAIEEWEEEQVL
;
A
#
# COMPACT_ATOMS: atom_id res chain seq x y z
N MET A 1 26.75 7.48 -0.23
CA MET A 1 25.49 8.26 -0.28
C MET A 1 25.30 8.77 -1.69
N HIS A 2 24.16 8.48 -2.31
CA HIS A 2 23.79 9.14 -3.57
C HIS A 2 23.54 10.62 -3.29
N LYS A 3 24.11 11.52 -4.08
CA LYS A 3 23.97 12.97 -3.89
C LYS A 3 22.83 13.46 -4.76
N ILE A 4 21.74 13.89 -4.13
CA ILE A 4 20.60 14.53 -4.81
C ILE A 4 20.97 15.99 -5.02
N THR A 5 20.99 16.44 -6.27
CA THR A 5 21.37 17.83 -6.62
C THR A 5 20.31 18.56 -7.43
N THR A 6 19.42 17.82 -8.09
CA THR A 6 18.33 18.36 -8.89
C THR A 6 16.99 17.77 -8.48
N LEU A 7 15.90 18.41 -8.90
CA LEU A 7 14.56 17.85 -8.77
C LEU A 7 14.41 16.53 -9.52
N ASN A 8 15.04 16.39 -10.69
CA ASN A 8 15.03 15.14 -11.44
C ASN A 8 15.75 14.01 -10.69
N ASP A 9 16.85 14.30 -9.98
CA ASP A 9 17.51 13.30 -9.11
C ASP A 9 16.56 12.82 -8.01
N LEU A 10 15.83 13.76 -7.38
CA LEU A 10 14.85 13.44 -6.34
C LEU A 10 13.68 12.63 -6.90
N TYR A 11 13.20 12.97 -8.09
CA TYR A 11 12.10 12.26 -8.75
C TYR A 11 12.48 10.82 -9.13
N ILE A 12 13.64 10.62 -9.75
CA ILE A 12 14.16 9.28 -10.06
C ILE A 12 14.33 8.46 -8.77
N GLN A 13 14.78 9.13 -7.72
CA GLN A 13 14.92 8.53 -6.42
C GLN A 13 13.56 8.06 -5.86
N GLU A 14 12.51 8.88 -5.99
CA GLU A 14 11.16 8.57 -5.52
C GLU A 14 10.54 7.41 -6.30
N LEU A 15 10.61 7.45 -7.64
CA LEU A 15 10.17 6.35 -8.50
C LEU A 15 10.85 5.02 -8.14
N SER A 16 12.14 5.06 -7.81
CA SER A 16 12.89 3.86 -7.40
C SER A 16 12.49 3.36 -6.02
N ASN A 17 12.02 4.24 -5.12
CA ASN A 17 11.46 3.83 -3.84
C ASN A 17 10.12 3.12 -4.02
N LEU A 18 9.22 3.74 -4.77
CA LEU A 18 7.90 3.18 -5.09
C LEU A 18 8.06 1.80 -5.74
N TYR A 19 8.90 1.69 -6.78
CA TYR A 19 9.16 0.40 -7.42
C TYR A 19 9.68 -0.67 -6.43
N ASN A 20 10.57 -0.30 -5.52
CA ASN A 20 11.04 -1.26 -4.52
C ASN A 20 10.01 -1.56 -3.43
N ALA A 21 9.08 -0.64 -3.18
CA ALA A 21 8.00 -0.83 -2.23
C ALA A 21 6.99 -1.85 -2.76
N GLU A 22 6.49 -1.61 -3.96
CA GLU A 22 5.59 -2.46 -4.74
C GLU A 22 6.09 -3.91 -4.84
N GLU A 23 7.38 -4.11 -5.20
CA GLU A 23 8.03 -5.43 -5.24
C GLU A 23 8.01 -6.19 -3.90
N ARG A 24 7.89 -5.46 -2.79
CA ARG A 24 7.83 -6.05 -1.44
C ARG A 24 6.40 -6.26 -1.00
N ILE A 25 5.50 -5.37 -1.36
CA ILE A 25 4.07 -5.47 -1.09
C ILE A 25 3.52 -6.73 -1.73
N LEU A 26 3.90 -7.02 -2.98
CA LEU A 26 3.57 -8.29 -3.66
C LEU A 26 4.01 -9.54 -2.88
N LYS A 27 5.00 -9.44 -2.00
CA LYS A 27 5.45 -10.60 -1.19
C LYS A 27 4.64 -10.78 0.08
N ILE A 28 4.03 -9.71 0.61
CA ILE A 28 3.31 -9.74 1.88
C ILE A 28 1.79 -9.87 1.68
N LEU A 29 1.22 -9.30 0.61
CA LEU A 29 -0.23 -9.37 0.34
C LEU A 29 -0.79 -10.80 0.31
N PRO A 30 -0.18 -11.77 -0.39
CA PRO A 30 -0.69 -13.15 -0.37
C PRO A 30 -0.64 -13.78 1.03
N LEU A 31 0.32 -13.37 1.86
CA LEU A 31 0.43 -13.84 3.24
C LEU A 31 -0.66 -13.21 4.11
N MET A 32 -1.01 -11.94 3.88
CA MET A 32 -2.13 -11.28 4.57
C MET A 32 -3.46 -11.91 4.18
N ALA A 33 -3.74 -12.05 2.88
CA ALA A 33 -4.97 -12.67 2.37
C ALA A 33 -5.17 -14.11 2.89
N ALA A 34 -4.09 -14.85 3.13
CA ALA A 34 -4.16 -16.21 3.68
C ALA A 34 -4.42 -16.26 5.20
N ASN A 35 -4.34 -15.13 5.92
CA ASN A 35 -4.44 -15.06 7.39
C ASN A 35 -5.63 -14.23 7.88
N VAL A 36 -6.47 -13.74 6.97
CA VAL A 36 -7.73 -13.08 7.31
C VAL A 36 -8.89 -14.09 7.38
N TYR A 37 -9.93 -13.75 8.13
CA TYR A 37 -11.12 -14.58 8.33
C TYR A 37 -12.32 -14.08 7.52
N SER A 38 -12.45 -12.77 7.33
CA SER A 38 -13.46 -12.16 6.46
C SER A 38 -13.20 -12.50 5.00
N ALA A 39 -14.23 -13.01 4.33
CA ALA A 39 -14.18 -13.31 2.89
C ALA A 39 -14.03 -12.03 2.06
N GLU A 40 -14.69 -10.96 2.48
CA GLU A 40 -14.59 -9.64 1.85
C GLU A 40 -13.18 -9.08 1.96
N LEU A 41 -12.60 -9.05 3.17
CA LEU A 41 -11.23 -8.57 3.36
C LEU A 41 -10.21 -9.40 2.56
N LYS A 42 -10.44 -10.72 2.47
CA LYS A 42 -9.60 -11.58 1.66
C LYS A 42 -9.64 -11.18 0.18
N GLU A 43 -10.83 -11.00 -0.37
CA GLU A 43 -11.03 -10.56 -1.76
C GLU A 43 -10.40 -9.18 -1.99
N THR A 44 -10.56 -8.23 -1.07
CA THR A 44 -9.91 -6.91 -1.14
C THR A 44 -8.38 -7.04 -1.25
N LEU A 45 -7.75 -7.88 -0.44
CA LEU A 45 -6.29 -8.07 -0.46
C LEU A 45 -5.81 -8.82 -1.72
N GLU A 46 -6.61 -9.75 -2.24
CA GLU A 46 -6.34 -10.45 -3.50
C GLU A 46 -6.45 -9.51 -4.70
N ASN A 47 -7.48 -8.66 -4.75
CA ASN A 47 -7.65 -7.63 -5.78
C ASN A 47 -6.52 -6.59 -5.72
N HIS A 48 -6.15 -6.16 -4.51
CA HIS A 48 -5.05 -5.21 -4.33
C HIS A 48 -3.73 -5.81 -4.81
N PHE A 49 -3.48 -7.12 -4.62
CA PHE A 49 -2.31 -7.78 -5.20
C PHE A 49 -2.27 -7.68 -6.74
N GLU A 50 -3.40 -7.84 -7.43
CA GLU A 50 -3.47 -7.68 -8.88
C GLU A 50 -3.22 -6.23 -9.32
N GLN A 51 -3.74 -5.25 -8.55
CA GLN A 51 -3.46 -3.82 -8.77
C GLN A 51 -1.97 -3.50 -8.60
N THR A 52 -1.33 -3.94 -7.52
CA THR A 52 0.10 -3.78 -7.26
C THR A 52 0.96 -4.33 -8.41
N GLN A 53 0.54 -5.43 -9.06
CA GLN A 53 1.24 -5.93 -10.26
C GLN A 53 1.16 -4.95 -11.42
N LEU A 54 -0.01 -4.36 -11.66
CA LEU A 54 -0.20 -3.32 -12.67
C LEU A 54 0.57 -2.03 -12.33
N HIS A 55 0.68 -1.68 -11.06
CA HIS A 55 1.46 -0.53 -10.60
C HIS A 55 2.95 -0.68 -10.92
N LEU A 56 3.52 -1.87 -10.73
CA LEU A 56 4.87 -2.17 -11.21
C LEU A 56 5.02 -1.97 -12.72
N GLU A 57 4.08 -2.47 -13.53
CA GLU A 57 4.12 -2.29 -14.99
C GLU A 57 4.07 -0.81 -15.39
N ARG A 58 3.28 0.00 -14.67
CA ARG A 58 3.20 1.46 -14.85
C ARG A 58 4.51 2.14 -14.49
N LEU A 59 5.12 1.79 -13.34
CA LEU A 59 6.43 2.32 -12.96
C LEU A 59 7.52 1.94 -13.97
N GLU A 60 7.53 0.70 -14.45
CA GLU A 60 8.43 0.29 -15.53
C GLU A 60 8.22 1.11 -16.80
N LYS A 61 6.98 1.43 -17.15
CA LYS A 61 6.67 2.33 -18.28
C LYS A 61 7.25 3.73 -18.03
N VAL A 62 7.10 4.29 -16.83
CA VAL A 62 7.69 5.59 -16.46
C VAL A 62 9.21 5.55 -16.57
N PHE A 63 9.87 4.48 -16.10
CA PHE A 63 11.32 4.31 -16.26
C PHE A 63 11.75 4.22 -17.73
N ARG A 64 11.01 3.47 -18.56
CA ARG A 64 11.23 3.39 -20.01
C ARG A 64 11.09 4.76 -20.69
N ASN A 65 10.05 5.51 -20.35
CA ASN A 65 9.82 6.87 -20.88
C ASN A 65 10.99 7.81 -20.55
N LYS A 66 11.61 7.63 -19.38
CA LYS A 66 12.79 8.41 -18.95
C LYS A 66 14.12 7.87 -19.50
N GLY A 67 14.14 6.70 -20.13
CA GLY A 67 15.36 6.06 -20.61
C GLY A 67 16.32 5.64 -19.51
N ILE A 68 15.81 5.33 -18.31
CA ILE A 68 16.60 4.93 -17.14
C ILE A 68 16.11 3.59 -16.60
N ASN A 69 16.91 2.97 -15.74
CA ASN A 69 16.50 1.78 -14.97
C ASN A 69 16.22 2.17 -13.50
N PRO A 70 15.37 1.40 -12.79
CA PRO A 70 15.18 1.59 -11.35
C PRO A 70 16.52 1.54 -10.61
N LEU A 71 16.74 2.45 -9.66
CA LEU A 71 17.91 2.38 -8.80
C LEU A 71 17.80 1.14 -7.90
N ARG A 72 18.78 0.24 -7.98
CA ARG A 72 18.87 -0.91 -7.09
C ARG A 72 19.23 -0.47 -5.68
N ARG A 73 18.21 -0.14 -4.89
CA ARG A 73 18.36 0.23 -3.49
C ARG A 73 17.25 -0.37 -2.64
N LYS A 74 17.57 -0.63 -1.38
CA LYS A 74 16.58 -1.07 -0.41
C LYS A 74 15.76 0.14 0.07
N CYS A 75 14.44 0.06 -0.03
CA CYS A 75 13.56 0.99 0.68
C CYS A 75 13.47 0.58 2.16
N ALA A 76 14.25 1.23 3.03
CA ALA A 76 14.28 0.92 4.47
C ALA A 76 12.91 1.03 5.15
N VAL A 77 12.08 1.98 4.71
CA VAL A 77 10.72 2.18 5.23
C VAL A 77 9.85 0.98 4.91
N MET A 78 9.82 0.55 3.64
CA MET A 78 9.03 -0.62 3.25
C MET A 78 9.61 -1.93 3.81
N GLU A 79 10.92 -2.04 4.04
CA GLU A 79 11.44 -3.20 4.80
C GLU A 79 10.83 -3.23 6.20
N GLY A 80 10.77 -2.08 6.89
CA GLY A 80 10.17 -1.95 8.21
C GLY A 80 8.69 -2.32 8.22
N LEU A 81 7.91 -1.78 7.28
CA LEU A 81 6.49 -2.09 7.14
C LEU A 81 6.26 -3.58 6.89
N VAL A 82 7.02 -4.20 5.97
CA VAL A 82 6.89 -5.64 5.70
C VAL A 82 7.23 -6.48 6.94
N GLU A 83 8.25 -6.11 7.71
CA GLU A 83 8.58 -6.82 8.95
C GLU A 83 7.51 -6.61 10.04
N GLU A 84 6.92 -5.42 10.13
CA GLU A 84 5.76 -5.15 10.98
C GLU A 84 4.57 -6.02 10.57
N GLY A 85 4.25 -6.11 9.28
CA GLY A 85 3.18 -6.96 8.75
C GLY A 85 3.39 -8.42 9.07
N LYS A 86 4.61 -8.95 8.89
CA LYS A 86 4.94 -10.30 9.35
C LYS A 86 4.76 -10.49 10.85
N SER A 87 5.00 -9.45 11.66
CA SER A 87 4.74 -9.51 13.10
C SER A 87 3.24 -9.59 13.38
N VAL A 88 2.43 -8.78 12.70
CA VAL A 88 0.96 -8.84 12.78
C VAL A 88 0.46 -10.24 12.42
N LEU A 89 0.99 -10.85 11.36
CA LEU A 89 0.64 -12.22 10.95
C LEU A 89 1.00 -13.29 12.00
N ARG A 90 2.04 -13.09 12.81
CA ARG A 90 2.42 -14.01 13.90
C ARG A 90 1.66 -13.80 15.20
N THR A 91 0.99 -12.65 15.38
CA THR A 91 0.22 -12.37 16.59
C THR A 91 -0.98 -13.32 16.71
N SER A 92 -1.12 -13.98 17.85
CA SER A 92 -2.33 -14.73 18.19
C SER A 92 -3.39 -13.77 18.69
N ALA A 93 -4.54 -13.72 18.02
CA ALA A 93 -5.68 -12.88 18.36
C ALA A 93 -6.97 -13.61 17.97
N GLU A 94 -8.10 -13.18 18.54
CA GLU A 94 -9.42 -13.60 18.06
C GLU A 94 -9.60 -13.24 16.58
N PRO A 95 -10.36 -14.03 15.79
CA PRO A 95 -10.51 -13.85 14.34
C PRO A 95 -10.78 -12.40 13.91
N LEU A 96 -11.73 -11.75 14.58
CA LEU A 96 -12.11 -10.38 14.28
C LEU A 96 -11.00 -9.37 14.56
N ILE A 97 -10.33 -9.52 15.71
CA ILE A 97 -9.21 -8.66 16.13
C ILE A 97 -8.02 -8.87 15.20
N LYS A 98 -7.84 -10.09 14.68
CA LYS A 98 -6.82 -10.41 13.68
C LYS A 98 -7.06 -9.66 12.37
N ASP A 99 -8.30 -9.67 11.88
CA ASP A 99 -8.67 -8.96 10.65
C ASP A 99 -8.48 -7.45 10.79
N ILE A 100 -8.94 -6.85 11.91
CA ILE A 100 -8.72 -5.42 12.20
C ILE A 100 -7.23 -5.08 12.27
N ALA A 101 -6.41 -5.95 12.86
CA ALA A 101 -4.97 -5.74 12.94
C ALA A 101 -4.31 -5.79 11.55
N ILE A 102 -4.78 -6.69 10.67
CA ILE A 102 -4.31 -6.77 9.28
C ILE A 102 -4.74 -5.52 8.51
N ILE A 103 -6.02 -5.12 8.57
CA ILE A 103 -6.51 -3.89 7.95
C ILE A 103 -5.70 -2.67 8.40
N SER A 104 -5.52 -2.51 9.72
CA SER A 104 -4.77 -1.38 10.27
C SER A 104 -3.34 -1.32 9.73
N HIS A 105 -2.71 -2.48 9.54
CA HIS A 105 -1.36 -2.54 8.98
C HIS A 105 -1.34 -2.29 7.48
N THR A 106 -2.26 -2.87 6.70
CA THR A 106 -2.39 -2.62 5.26
C THR A 106 -2.60 -1.13 4.99
N LYS A 107 -3.47 -0.45 5.77
CA LYS A 107 -3.65 1.00 5.66
C LYS A 107 -2.35 1.81 5.87
N LYS A 108 -1.40 1.34 6.68
CA LYS A 108 -0.10 2.03 6.81
C LYS A 108 0.75 1.91 5.54
N ILE A 109 0.59 0.81 4.80
CA ILE A 109 1.21 0.62 3.49
C ILE A 109 0.55 1.58 2.50
N GLU A 110 -0.79 1.61 2.42
CA GLU A 110 -1.53 2.53 1.54
C GLU A 110 -1.10 3.99 1.77
N HIS A 111 -1.06 4.44 3.02
CA HIS A 111 -0.68 5.83 3.33
C HIS A 111 0.77 6.15 2.96
N TYR A 112 1.67 5.17 2.99
CA TYR A 112 3.04 5.34 2.49
C TYR A 112 3.04 5.53 0.97
N GLU A 113 2.24 4.75 0.24
CA GLU A 113 2.14 4.80 -1.22
C GLU A 113 1.42 6.04 -1.72
N ILE A 114 0.30 6.41 -1.11
CA ILE A 114 -0.43 7.67 -1.37
C ILE A 114 0.52 8.87 -1.22
N ALA A 115 1.34 8.89 -0.16
CA ALA A 115 2.32 9.96 0.04
C ALA A 115 3.41 9.96 -1.04
N GLY A 116 3.95 8.79 -1.39
CA GLY A 116 5.01 8.64 -2.38
C GLY A 116 4.54 8.97 -3.80
N TYR A 117 3.43 8.38 -4.24
CA TYR A 117 2.80 8.67 -5.53
C TYR A 117 2.33 10.12 -5.63
N GLY A 118 1.72 10.68 -4.58
CA GLY A 118 1.37 12.09 -4.53
C GLY A 118 2.57 13.02 -4.78
N CYS A 119 3.72 12.70 -4.17
CA CYS A 119 4.97 13.41 -4.45
C CYS A 119 5.45 13.20 -5.89
N ALA A 120 5.42 11.96 -6.39
CA ALA A 120 5.89 11.62 -7.73
C ALA A 120 5.06 12.30 -8.84
N VAL A 121 3.73 12.37 -8.69
CA VAL A 121 2.82 13.11 -9.57
C VAL A 121 3.18 14.60 -9.60
N ALA A 122 3.34 15.22 -8.43
CA ALA A 122 3.69 16.64 -8.34
C ALA A 122 5.06 16.93 -8.97
N GLN A 123 6.04 16.04 -8.78
CA GLN A 123 7.37 16.15 -9.36
C GLN A 123 7.33 16.01 -10.89
N ALA A 124 6.61 15.00 -11.42
CA ALA A 124 6.42 14.80 -12.85
C ALA A 124 5.81 16.04 -13.52
N LYS A 125 4.78 16.63 -12.88
CA LYS A 125 4.14 17.86 -13.34
C LYS A 125 5.12 19.04 -13.42
N VAL A 126 5.93 19.27 -12.40
CA VAL A 126 6.91 20.37 -12.38
C VAL A 126 8.02 20.18 -13.41
N LEU A 127 8.40 18.92 -13.68
CA LEU A 127 9.38 18.57 -14.71
C LEU A 127 8.81 18.61 -16.14
N GLY A 128 7.49 18.82 -16.29
CA GLY A 128 6.81 18.82 -17.59
C GLY A 128 6.59 17.43 -18.18
N GLU A 129 6.69 16.38 -17.37
CA GLU A 129 6.52 14.98 -17.78
C GLU A 129 5.05 14.55 -17.68
N PHE A 130 4.16 15.23 -18.41
CA PHE A 130 2.71 15.06 -18.28
C PHE A 130 2.22 13.63 -18.54
N GLU A 131 2.82 12.90 -19.49
CA GLU A 131 2.46 11.48 -19.69
C GLU A 131 2.78 10.64 -18.45
N ASN A 132 3.95 10.86 -17.83
CA ASN A 132 4.32 10.15 -16.61
C ASN A 132 3.46 10.58 -15.42
N GLN A 133 3.06 11.86 -15.38
CA GLN A 133 2.11 12.37 -14.39
C GLN A 133 0.79 11.61 -14.46
N ASP A 134 0.21 11.45 -15.66
CA ASP A 134 -1.08 10.77 -15.84
C ASP A 134 -0.98 9.27 -15.46
N ILE A 135 0.13 8.62 -15.80
CA ILE A 135 0.38 7.22 -15.41
C ILE A 135 0.46 7.07 -13.90
N LEU A 136 1.18 7.96 -13.21
CA LEU A 136 1.35 7.92 -11.76
C LEU A 136 0.07 8.32 -11.02
N GLN A 137 -0.73 9.22 -11.60
CA GLN A 137 -2.02 9.62 -11.05
C GLN A 137 -3.00 8.44 -11.04
N ALA A 138 -3.01 7.63 -12.10
CA ALA A 138 -3.86 6.44 -12.14
C ALA A 138 -3.54 5.44 -11.00
N THR A 139 -2.26 5.26 -10.66
CA THR A 139 -1.91 4.46 -9.48
C THR A 139 -2.32 5.16 -8.19
N LEU A 140 -2.03 6.46 -8.03
CA LEU A 140 -2.43 7.21 -6.84
C LEU A 140 -3.93 7.11 -6.55
N ASP A 141 -4.77 7.19 -7.59
CA ASP A 141 -6.22 7.10 -7.46
C ASP A 141 -6.65 5.70 -6.98
N GLU A 142 -6.00 4.64 -7.48
CA GLU A 142 -6.26 3.26 -7.05
C GLU A 142 -5.81 2.97 -5.61
N GLU A 143 -4.70 3.58 -5.14
CA GLU A 143 -4.28 3.44 -3.73
C GLU A 143 -5.25 4.18 -2.78
N ILE A 144 -5.77 5.34 -3.21
CA ILE A 144 -6.78 6.07 -2.44
C ILE A 144 -8.05 5.23 -2.33
N GLU A 145 -8.52 4.66 -3.45
CA GLU A 145 -9.70 3.78 -3.45
C GLU A 145 -9.49 2.54 -2.57
N SER A 146 -8.31 1.91 -2.63
CA SER A 146 -7.96 0.77 -1.77
C SER A 146 -7.98 1.15 -0.28
N GLU A 147 -7.46 2.32 0.07
CA GLU A 147 -7.47 2.84 1.44
C GLU A 147 -8.89 3.12 1.95
N GLU A 148 -9.75 3.68 1.09
CA GLU A 148 -11.16 3.97 1.37
C GLU A 148 -11.93 2.67 1.64
N ILE A 149 -11.81 1.66 0.76
CA ILE A 149 -12.43 0.33 0.94
C ILE A 149 -11.97 -0.30 2.26
N LEU A 150 -10.68 -0.24 2.59
CA LEU A 150 -10.15 -0.75 3.86
C LEU A 150 -10.71 0.02 5.07
N THR A 151 -11.01 1.32 4.93
CA THR A 151 -11.69 2.09 5.99
C THR A 151 -13.08 1.55 6.22
N GLU A 152 -13.86 1.40 5.15
CA GLU A 152 -15.26 0.95 5.23
C GLU A 152 -15.34 -0.43 5.90
N ILE A 153 -14.52 -1.39 5.46
CA ILE A 153 -14.46 -2.72 6.08
C ILE A 153 -14.09 -2.62 7.56
N ALA A 154 -13.13 -1.77 7.94
CA ALA A 154 -12.73 -1.61 9.35
C ALA A 154 -13.87 -1.03 10.21
N GLU A 155 -14.56 0.00 9.72
CA GLU A 155 -15.65 0.66 10.43
C GLU A 155 -16.85 -0.26 10.61
N ASP A 156 -17.23 -1.00 9.58
CA ASP A 156 -18.32 -1.99 9.64
C ASP A 156 -17.98 -3.13 10.61
N THR A 157 -16.74 -3.62 10.56
CA THR A 157 -16.25 -4.68 11.46
C THR A 157 -16.28 -4.21 12.93
N LEU A 158 -15.80 -3.00 13.21
CA LEU A 158 -15.78 -2.44 14.57
C LEU A 158 -17.18 -2.12 15.09
N THR A 159 -18.06 -1.60 14.24
CA THR A 159 -19.43 -1.23 14.62
C THR A 159 -20.25 -2.47 14.98
N ASN A 160 -20.18 -3.53 14.17
CA ASN A 160 -20.88 -4.77 14.46
C ASN A 160 -20.36 -5.44 15.74
N ASN A 161 -19.05 -5.43 15.99
CA ASN A 161 -18.47 -5.95 17.23
C ASN A 161 -18.93 -5.19 18.47
N ALA A 162 -18.91 -3.86 18.40
CA ALA A 162 -19.33 -3.03 19.53
C ALA A 162 -20.80 -3.28 19.91
N ILE A 163 -21.66 -3.56 18.93
CA ILE A 163 -23.06 -3.94 19.18
C ILE A 163 -23.13 -5.31 19.90
N GLU A 164 -22.38 -6.30 19.45
CA GLU A 164 -22.35 -7.64 20.06
C GLU A 164 -21.84 -7.60 21.51
N GLU A 165 -20.72 -6.92 21.78
CA GLU A 165 -20.18 -6.75 23.14
C GLU A 165 -21.18 -6.04 24.07
N TRP A 166 -21.89 -5.02 23.56
CA TRP A 166 -22.91 -4.31 24.34
C TRP A 166 -24.13 -5.17 24.63
N GLU A 167 -24.57 -6.01 23.70
CA GLU A 167 -25.69 -6.93 23.93
C GLU A 167 -25.33 -8.02 24.96
N GLU A 168 -24.10 -8.55 24.93
CA GLU A 168 -23.62 -9.53 25.92
C GLU A 168 -23.57 -8.95 27.33
N GLU A 169 -23.13 -7.69 27.50
CA GLU A 169 -23.10 -7.01 28.80
C GLU A 169 -24.49 -6.72 29.39
N GLN A 170 -25.54 -6.60 28.56
CA GLN A 170 -26.92 -6.36 29.03
C GLN A 170 -27.70 -7.64 29.38
N VAL A 171 -27.16 -8.82 29.02
CA VAL A 171 -27.78 -10.13 29.29
C VAL A 171 -27.23 -10.79 30.58
N LEU A 172 -26.23 -10.16 31.23
CA LEU A 172 -25.67 -10.53 32.54
C LEU A 172 -26.29 -9.75 33.70
#